data_AF-A0A8D8YC11-F1
#
_entry.id   AF-A0A8D8YC11-F1
#
_cell.length_a   1.000
_cell.length_b   1.000
_cell.length_c   1.000
_cell.angle_alpha   90.00
_cell.angle_beta   90.00
_cell.angle_gamma   90.00
#
_symmetry.space_group_name_H-M   'P 1'
#
loop_
_entity.id
_entity.type
_entity.pdbx_description
1 polymer ?
#
loop_
_entity_poly.entity_id
_entity_poly.type
_entity_poly.pdbx_seq_one_letter_code
_entity_poly.pdbx_strand_id
1 'polypeptide(L)'
;MMKQMPGQTPIDLSKQIILNKEVDKINWEDPHNVIVTCKDGSDYFTEKVLSTVSLGVLKSKSELFAPPLPSWKTNAIQGLFIGTVDKIFIKFPHKWWPDNNLGFNLFWTKEDEKTLFSDIGGVNDKPWVMDVVGFYLTTQDPLTYLGWITGPSARYMESLSDEQVSIDTMKLLRHFLGNNYTIPDPVRVLKSSWGTNPHFRGSYSCRSLTTEKLNASAAELGAPVENSQGKPVLLFAGEATHPRFFSTVHGAIESGWREADRVLKSDQQPHGTRSSDCIVKDVVIVGAGIAGIGAALKLLENRVANFIILEAQSRPGGRIKSVDMGNGIFLEEGAQWIHGQRNPVYRMADRHQLTSHIRSDEAQGRYLKDDGTEIPLTLVHQVAGAIGDMLEECEQFYESEDKAYPISIGHYLDEMFDNYIKTQPTNQDIDSMRLLFDWHRRFQIIDNSCSSLYNLSAKAWGQYQFCGGDDYINLTQGFSSVVNAMIQQIPQESIKLSCPVKQIVWEGLYTCNGQVVYKPNENDSHKLTNMPNKSDLKSDKLILNMADGSDTSSDKLIHMVDGSDISSNKLINMADETDISKD
;
A
#
# COMPACT_ATOMS: atom_id res chain seq x y z
N MET A 1 19.83 -16.47 16.64
CA MET A 1 20.18 -17.63 15.78
C MET A 1 18.90 -18.39 15.46
N MET A 2 18.64 -18.75 14.21
CA MET A 2 17.86 -19.95 13.91
C MET A 2 18.83 -20.95 13.28
N LYS A 3 18.91 -22.15 13.84
CA LYS A 3 19.70 -23.25 13.27
C LYS A 3 18.85 -23.90 12.19
N GLN A 4 19.42 -24.11 11.01
CA GLN A 4 18.88 -25.09 10.06
C GLN A 4 18.75 -26.43 10.81
N MET A 5 17.54 -26.99 10.89
CA MET A 5 17.33 -28.24 11.62
C MET A 5 17.97 -29.40 10.85
N PRO A 6 18.90 -30.17 11.46
CA PRO A 6 19.48 -31.34 10.79
C PRO A 6 18.39 -32.37 10.49
N GLY A 7 18.34 -32.85 9.25
CA GLY A 7 17.48 -33.98 8.85
C GLY A 7 16.13 -33.62 8.21
N GLN A 8 15.81 -32.34 7.96
CA GLN A 8 14.67 -31.99 7.10
C GLN A 8 15.09 -31.86 5.64
N THR A 9 14.42 -32.62 4.77
CA THR A 9 14.52 -32.49 3.31
C THR A 9 13.78 -31.20 2.88
N PRO A 10 14.38 -30.34 2.04
CA PRO A 10 13.67 -29.21 1.43
C PRO A 10 12.45 -29.72 0.65
N ILE A 11 11.32 -29.02 0.71
CA ILE A 11 10.08 -29.47 0.06
C ILE A 11 9.84 -28.57 -1.16
N ASP A 12 9.64 -29.14 -2.35
CA ASP A 12 9.21 -28.32 -3.50
C ASP A 12 7.72 -27.94 -3.34
N LEU A 13 7.46 -26.69 -2.99
CA LEU A 13 6.12 -26.14 -2.88
C LEU A 13 5.73 -25.25 -4.09
N SER A 14 6.40 -25.38 -5.25
CA SER A 14 6.03 -24.69 -6.52
C SER A 14 4.54 -24.80 -6.89
N LYS A 15 3.88 -25.87 -6.44
CA LYS A 15 2.48 -26.22 -6.72
C LYS A 15 1.45 -25.62 -5.75
N GLN A 16 1.88 -24.95 -4.69
CA GLN A 16 1.03 -24.71 -3.51
C GLN A 16 0.46 -23.30 -3.39
N ILE A 17 0.88 -22.42 -4.30
CA ILE A 17 0.77 -20.97 -4.17
C ILE A 17 0.39 -20.46 -5.56
N ILE A 18 -0.69 -19.70 -5.63
CA ILE A 18 -1.58 -19.73 -6.79
C ILE A 18 -1.74 -18.36 -7.44
N LEU A 19 -1.44 -18.32 -8.74
CA LEU A 19 -1.06 -17.14 -9.52
C LEU A 19 -2.21 -16.50 -10.31
N ASN A 20 -2.06 -15.23 -10.68
CA ASN A 20 -3.04 -14.39 -11.38
C ASN A 20 -4.52 -14.52 -10.92
N LYS A 21 -4.85 -14.21 -9.65
CA LYS A 21 -6.25 -14.06 -9.23
C LYS A 21 -6.58 -13.09 -8.11
N GLU A 22 -7.36 -12.08 -8.47
CA GLU A 22 -7.88 -11.09 -7.55
C GLU A 22 -9.05 -11.66 -6.73
N VAL A 23 -8.93 -11.63 -5.40
CA VAL A 23 -10.06 -11.93 -4.50
C VAL A 23 -11.20 -10.95 -4.78
N ASP A 24 -12.39 -11.51 -4.93
CA ASP A 24 -13.59 -10.77 -5.31
C ASP A 24 -14.58 -10.70 -4.14
N LYS A 25 -14.73 -11.81 -3.40
CA LYS A 25 -15.69 -11.91 -2.28
C LYS A 25 -15.23 -12.91 -1.22
N ILE A 26 -15.57 -12.65 0.04
CA ILE A 26 -15.22 -13.47 1.21
C ILE A 26 -16.50 -13.70 2.02
N ASN A 27 -17.13 -14.86 1.87
CA ASN A 27 -18.29 -15.27 2.67
C ASN A 27 -17.83 -15.83 4.03
N TRP A 28 -18.17 -15.21 5.17
CA TRP A 28 -17.54 -15.54 6.48
C TRP A 28 -18.51 -15.95 7.61
N GLU A 29 -19.82 -15.93 7.39
CA GLU A 29 -20.86 -16.40 8.33
C GLU A 29 -21.38 -17.82 8.03
N ASP A 30 -20.70 -18.55 7.15
CA ASP A 30 -21.05 -19.94 6.91
C ASP A 30 -20.89 -20.75 8.23
N PRO A 31 -21.83 -21.66 8.58
CA PRO A 31 -21.78 -22.44 9.83
C PRO A 31 -20.58 -23.37 9.94
N HIS A 32 -19.85 -23.46 8.85
CA HIS A 32 -18.74 -24.34 8.55
C HIS A 32 -17.55 -23.44 8.16
N ASN A 33 -17.68 -22.61 7.11
CA ASN A 33 -16.51 -22.09 6.38
C ASN A 33 -16.43 -20.62 5.92
N VAL A 34 -15.24 -20.00 6.05
CA VAL A 34 -14.95 -18.76 5.30
C VAL A 34 -14.68 -19.03 3.81
N ILE A 35 -15.63 -18.79 2.93
CA ILE A 35 -15.51 -19.00 1.47
C ILE A 35 -14.85 -17.79 0.79
N VAL A 36 -13.67 -17.98 0.19
CA VAL A 36 -12.96 -16.95 -0.60
C VAL A 36 -13.21 -17.21 -2.09
N THR A 37 -14.07 -16.40 -2.69
CA THR A 37 -14.39 -16.34 -4.12
C THR A 37 -13.50 -15.32 -4.82
N CYS A 38 -13.05 -15.64 -6.03
CA CYS A 38 -12.15 -14.77 -6.79
C CYS A 38 -12.51 -14.65 -8.28
N LYS A 39 -12.02 -13.58 -8.92
CA LYS A 39 -12.53 -13.07 -10.21
C LYS A 39 -12.56 -14.00 -11.42
N ASP A 40 -11.75 -15.05 -11.50
CA ASP A 40 -11.86 -16.02 -12.61
C ASP A 40 -12.99 -17.06 -12.41
N GLY A 41 -13.76 -16.95 -11.32
CA GLY A 41 -14.94 -17.76 -11.03
C GLY A 41 -14.71 -18.92 -10.06
N SER A 42 -13.72 -18.86 -9.17
CA SER A 42 -13.40 -19.98 -8.28
C SER A 42 -13.55 -19.67 -6.79
N ASP A 43 -14.17 -20.59 -6.08
CA ASP A 43 -14.31 -20.60 -4.62
C ASP A 43 -13.40 -21.67 -4.02
N TYR A 44 -12.77 -21.39 -2.90
CA TYR A 44 -12.66 -22.43 -1.88
C TYR A 44 -12.98 -21.76 -0.51
N PHE A 45 -12.60 -22.36 0.62
CA PHE A 45 -13.19 -22.26 1.96
C PHE A 45 -12.06 -22.29 3.02
N THR A 46 -12.06 -21.57 4.16
CA THR A 46 -10.95 -21.64 5.18
C THR A 46 -11.40 -21.46 6.63
N GLU A 47 -10.74 -22.16 7.58
CA GLU A 47 -10.88 -21.99 9.04
C GLU A 47 -10.97 -20.51 9.42
N LYS A 48 -10.03 -19.75 8.82
CA LYS A 48 -9.72 -18.35 9.09
C LYS A 48 -9.09 -17.72 7.86
N VAL A 49 -9.51 -16.50 7.52
CA VAL A 49 -8.80 -15.65 6.55
C VAL A 49 -7.96 -14.64 7.30
N LEU A 50 -6.64 -14.63 7.06
CA LEU A 50 -5.80 -13.48 7.37
C LEU A 50 -5.79 -12.52 6.16
N SER A 51 -6.54 -11.43 6.27
CA SER A 51 -6.57 -10.36 5.28
C SER A 51 -5.42 -9.37 5.51
N THR A 52 -4.59 -9.16 4.50
CA THR A 52 -3.58 -8.07 4.44
C THR A 52 -3.95 -6.98 3.42
N VAL A 53 -5.21 -6.99 2.96
CA VAL A 53 -5.73 -6.11 1.90
C VAL A 53 -5.58 -4.63 2.30
N SER A 54 -5.04 -3.81 1.38
CA SER A 54 -4.86 -2.37 1.59
C SER A 54 -6.16 -1.68 2.01
N LEU A 55 -6.08 -0.72 2.94
CA LEU A 55 -7.22 0.11 3.35
C LEU A 55 -7.89 0.80 2.14
N GLY A 56 -7.13 1.18 1.11
CA GLY A 56 -7.69 1.76 -0.11
C GLY A 56 -8.57 0.78 -0.90
N VAL A 57 -8.21 -0.51 -0.89
CA VAL A 57 -9.03 -1.57 -1.49
C VAL A 57 -10.26 -1.85 -0.61
N LEU A 58 -10.08 -1.99 0.70
CA LEU A 58 -11.19 -2.19 1.66
C LEU A 58 -12.25 -1.08 1.58
N LYS A 59 -11.83 0.18 1.37
CA LYS A 59 -12.74 1.32 1.14
C LYS A 59 -13.49 1.22 -0.18
N SER A 60 -12.81 0.77 -1.24
CA SER A 60 -13.34 0.75 -2.61
C SER A 60 -14.21 -0.46 -2.96
N LYS A 61 -14.11 -1.54 -2.17
CA LYS A 61 -14.81 -2.81 -2.37
C LYS A 61 -15.50 -3.23 -1.07
N SER A 62 -16.62 -2.60 -0.73
CA SER A 62 -17.39 -2.99 0.46
C SER A 62 -18.07 -4.36 0.27
N GLU A 63 -18.31 -4.75 -0.97
CA GLU A 63 -18.83 -6.04 -1.42
C GLU A 63 -17.83 -7.21 -1.27
N LEU A 64 -16.56 -6.93 -0.96
CA LEU A 64 -15.52 -7.94 -0.73
C LEU A 64 -15.85 -8.91 0.41
N PHE A 65 -16.79 -8.58 1.30
CA PHE A 65 -17.19 -9.42 2.42
C PHE A 65 -18.69 -9.70 2.40
N ALA A 66 -19.05 -10.97 2.61
CA ALA A 66 -20.42 -11.44 2.71
C ALA A 66 -20.61 -12.26 4.00
N PRO A 67 -21.68 -12.05 4.77
CA PRO A 67 -22.47 -10.82 4.80
C PRO A 67 -21.57 -9.58 5.03
N PRO A 68 -22.11 -8.36 4.86
CA PRO A 68 -21.35 -7.15 5.12
C PRO A 68 -20.69 -7.16 6.50
N LEU A 69 -19.48 -6.60 6.60
CA LEU A 69 -18.73 -6.54 7.85
C LEU A 69 -19.53 -5.77 8.93
N PRO A 70 -19.41 -6.15 10.22
CA PRO A 70 -20.06 -5.45 11.32
C PRO A 70 -19.85 -3.93 11.29
N SER A 71 -20.83 -3.17 11.79
CA SER A 71 -20.83 -1.70 11.72
C SER A 71 -19.55 -1.07 12.28
N TRP A 72 -19.01 -1.58 13.40
CA TRP A 72 -17.74 -1.12 13.99
C TRP A 72 -16.54 -1.31 13.04
N LYS A 73 -16.49 -2.44 12.31
CA LYS A 73 -15.44 -2.72 11.32
C LYS A 73 -15.57 -1.83 10.09
N THR A 74 -16.80 -1.66 9.60
CA THR A 74 -17.09 -0.78 8.46
C THR A 74 -16.82 0.68 8.81
N ASN A 75 -17.15 1.13 10.03
CA ASN A 75 -16.79 2.45 10.55
C ASN A 75 -15.27 2.64 10.61
N ALA A 76 -14.51 1.63 11.05
CA ALA A 76 -13.05 1.69 11.02
C ALA A 76 -12.50 1.84 9.59
N ILE A 77 -13.01 1.06 8.63
CA ILE A 77 -12.64 1.15 7.21
C ILE A 77 -12.98 2.53 6.62
N GLN A 78 -14.12 3.12 6.96
CA GLN A 78 -14.53 4.43 6.44
C GLN A 78 -13.83 5.61 7.14
N GLY A 79 -13.66 5.54 8.46
CA GLY A 79 -13.11 6.62 9.28
C GLY A 79 -11.60 6.80 9.15
N LEU A 80 -10.82 5.73 9.05
CA LEU A 80 -9.38 5.82 8.81
C LEU A 80 -9.13 6.36 7.39
N PHE A 81 -8.19 7.30 7.22
CA PHE A 81 -7.88 7.88 5.90
C PHE A 81 -6.77 7.08 5.20
N ILE A 82 -6.75 7.10 3.87
CA ILE A 82 -5.62 6.65 3.04
C ILE A 82 -5.46 7.62 1.87
N GLY A 83 -4.26 8.15 1.68
CA GLY A 83 -3.99 9.12 0.61
C GLY A 83 -3.31 8.50 -0.59
N THR A 84 -2.60 9.33 -1.34
CA THR A 84 -1.80 8.94 -2.49
C THR A 84 -0.61 9.86 -2.55
N VAL A 85 0.58 9.27 -2.49
CA VAL A 85 1.87 9.93 -2.58
C VAL A 85 2.64 9.14 -3.62
N ASP A 86 3.13 9.85 -4.63
CA ASP A 86 3.87 9.30 -5.74
C ASP A 86 5.19 10.07 -5.93
N LYS A 87 6.06 9.50 -6.77
CA LYS A 87 7.43 9.93 -6.99
C LYS A 87 7.70 10.12 -8.47
N ILE A 88 8.55 11.08 -8.79
CA ILE A 88 9.04 11.36 -10.13
C ILE A 88 10.57 11.31 -10.09
N PHE A 89 11.18 10.38 -10.83
CA PHE A 89 12.63 10.28 -10.94
C PHE A 89 13.09 10.89 -12.26
N ILE A 90 14.05 11.81 -12.22
CA ILE A 90 14.59 12.51 -13.39
C ILE A 90 16.09 12.21 -13.47
N LYS A 91 16.50 11.35 -14.40
CA LYS A 91 17.91 10.99 -14.62
C LYS A 91 18.53 11.86 -15.70
N PHE A 92 19.61 12.56 -15.39
CA PHE A 92 20.32 13.45 -16.30
C PHE A 92 21.53 12.78 -16.97
N PRO A 93 21.97 13.25 -18.16
CA PRO A 93 23.13 12.69 -18.87
C PRO A 93 24.45 13.06 -18.20
N HIS A 94 24.49 14.18 -17.49
CA HIS A 94 25.61 14.66 -16.70
C HIS A 94 25.09 15.60 -15.59
N LYS A 95 25.92 15.81 -14.58
CA LYS A 95 25.65 16.75 -13.49
C LYS A 95 25.73 18.19 -13.99
N TRP A 96 24.68 18.96 -13.76
CA TRP A 96 24.58 20.40 -14.12
C TRP A 96 24.45 21.32 -12.89
N TRP A 97 24.47 20.75 -11.68
CA TRP A 97 24.29 21.43 -10.40
C TRP A 97 25.58 21.45 -9.55
N PRO A 98 25.67 22.31 -8.52
CA PRO A 98 26.86 22.43 -7.66
C PRO A 98 27.17 21.16 -6.84
N ASP A 99 28.41 21.02 -6.39
CA ASP A 99 28.83 19.86 -5.57
C ASP A 99 28.15 19.76 -4.21
N ASN A 100 27.73 20.89 -3.64
CA ASN A 100 27.04 20.96 -2.35
C ASN A 100 25.51 20.99 -2.47
N ASN A 101 24.93 20.62 -3.63
CA ASN A 101 23.49 20.60 -3.79
C ASN A 101 22.88 19.32 -3.20
N LEU A 102 21.92 19.46 -2.29
CA LEU A 102 21.14 18.33 -1.74
C LEU A 102 19.78 18.21 -2.44
N GLY A 103 19.24 19.33 -2.92
CA GLY A 103 17.95 19.41 -3.59
C GLY A 103 17.47 20.85 -3.79
N PHE A 104 16.27 20.97 -4.32
CA PHE A 104 15.59 22.21 -4.66
C PHE A 104 14.16 22.17 -4.11
N ASN A 105 13.83 23.09 -3.20
CA ASN A 105 12.51 23.30 -2.61
C ASN A 105 11.85 24.46 -3.33
N LEU A 106 10.62 24.29 -3.81
CA LEU A 106 9.98 25.21 -4.75
C LEU A 106 8.87 26.03 -4.08
N PHE A 107 8.90 27.35 -4.30
CA PHE A 107 8.07 28.34 -3.62
C PHE A 107 7.30 29.22 -4.59
N TRP A 108 5.99 29.30 -4.36
CA TRP A 108 5.06 30.07 -5.17
C TRP A 108 3.96 30.62 -4.27
N THR A 109 3.32 31.70 -4.69
CA THR A 109 2.15 32.28 -4.04
C THR A 109 0.85 31.62 -4.50
N LYS A 110 -0.26 31.88 -3.80
CA LYS A 110 -1.60 31.44 -4.23
C LYS A 110 -2.11 32.09 -5.53
N GLU A 111 -1.45 33.13 -6.02
CA GLU A 111 -1.78 33.72 -7.33
C GLU A 111 -0.99 33.03 -8.45
N ASP A 112 0.24 32.63 -8.16
CA ASP A 112 1.07 31.83 -9.06
C ASP A 112 0.45 30.46 -9.34
N GLU A 113 -0.21 29.81 -8.36
CA GLU A 113 -0.98 28.57 -8.57
C GLU A 113 -2.07 28.66 -9.65
N LYS A 114 -2.57 29.87 -9.96
CA LYS A 114 -3.62 30.11 -10.96
C LYS A 114 -3.08 30.57 -12.31
N THR A 115 -1.82 31.03 -12.35
CA THR A 115 -1.27 31.78 -13.49
C THR A 115 -0.06 31.12 -14.10
N LEU A 116 0.84 30.55 -13.28
CA LEU A 116 1.94 29.71 -13.75
C LEU A 116 1.39 28.40 -14.32
N PHE A 117 2.01 27.93 -15.40
CA PHE A 117 1.71 26.65 -16.05
C PHE A 117 0.22 26.46 -16.42
N SER A 118 -0.50 27.54 -16.75
CA SER A 118 -1.92 27.49 -17.18
C SER A 118 -2.20 26.66 -18.46
N ASP A 119 -1.14 26.24 -19.16
CA ASP A 119 -1.18 25.30 -20.29
C ASP A 119 -0.96 23.83 -19.88
N ILE A 120 -0.57 23.56 -18.63
CA ILE A 120 -0.47 22.21 -18.05
C ILE A 120 -1.80 21.86 -17.38
N GLY A 121 -2.33 20.68 -17.68
CA GLY A 121 -3.57 20.18 -17.07
C GLY A 121 -3.44 19.91 -15.57
N GLY A 122 -4.57 19.65 -14.89
CA GLY A 122 -4.54 19.34 -13.47
C GLY A 122 -5.90 19.13 -12.85
N VAL A 123 -6.06 19.53 -11.58
CA VAL A 123 -7.24 19.24 -10.76
C VAL A 123 -7.71 20.51 -10.07
N ASN A 124 -9.03 20.78 -10.13
CA ASN A 124 -9.66 21.97 -9.54
C ASN A 124 -8.99 23.28 -9.98
N ASP A 125 -8.80 23.43 -11.30
CA ASP A 125 -8.16 24.58 -11.95
C ASP A 125 -6.70 24.87 -11.54
N LYS A 126 -6.06 23.97 -10.76
CA LYS A 126 -4.64 24.03 -10.43
C LYS A 126 -3.83 23.04 -11.30
N PRO A 127 -2.77 23.47 -12.00
CA PRO A 127 -1.88 22.58 -12.75
C PRO A 127 -1.23 21.53 -11.85
N TRP A 128 -1.17 20.27 -12.29
CA TRP A 128 -0.75 19.15 -11.44
C TRP A 128 0.68 19.31 -10.89
N VAL A 129 1.56 19.97 -11.65
CA VAL A 129 2.95 20.26 -11.26
C VAL A 129 3.06 21.14 -10.02
N MET A 130 2.01 21.92 -9.68
CA MET A 130 1.93 22.76 -8.48
C MET A 130 1.59 21.96 -7.21
N ASP A 131 1.70 20.62 -7.23
CA ASP A 131 1.76 19.77 -6.03
C ASP A 131 3.08 19.00 -5.91
N VAL A 132 4.07 19.30 -6.76
CA VAL A 132 5.45 18.81 -6.61
C VAL A 132 6.18 19.70 -5.60
N VAL A 133 6.53 19.17 -4.43
CA VAL A 133 7.07 19.97 -3.31
C VAL A 133 8.55 20.38 -3.49
N GLY A 134 9.31 19.57 -4.21
CA GLY A 134 10.73 19.79 -4.46
C GLY A 134 11.37 18.60 -5.16
N PHE A 135 12.65 18.76 -5.51
CA PHE A 135 13.48 17.75 -6.19
C PHE A 135 14.78 17.52 -5.40
N TYR A 136 15.02 16.30 -4.94
CA TYR A 136 16.15 15.95 -4.07
C TYR A 136 17.09 14.95 -4.73
N LEU A 137 18.40 15.01 -4.44
CA LEU A 137 19.33 14.02 -4.97
C LEU A 137 19.09 12.65 -4.35
N THR A 138 19.02 11.63 -5.20
CA THR A 138 18.95 10.26 -4.71
C THR A 138 20.33 9.81 -4.22
N THR A 139 20.40 9.24 -3.02
CA THR A 139 21.68 8.92 -2.36
C THR A 139 22.47 7.79 -3.04
N GLN A 140 21.86 7.04 -3.95
CA GLN A 140 22.50 5.98 -4.74
C GLN A 140 22.83 6.38 -6.18
N ASP A 141 22.10 7.33 -6.80
CA ASP A 141 22.36 7.79 -8.16
C ASP A 141 22.68 9.30 -8.17
N PRO A 142 23.97 9.68 -8.25
CA PRO A 142 24.38 11.09 -8.21
C PRO A 142 24.02 11.88 -9.48
N LEU A 143 23.27 11.27 -10.42
CA LEU A 143 22.73 11.91 -11.62
C LEU A 143 21.19 11.92 -11.68
N THR A 144 20.51 11.44 -10.63
CA THR A 144 19.04 11.39 -10.58
C THR A 144 18.48 12.24 -9.45
N TYR A 145 17.49 13.09 -9.79
CA TYR A 145 16.62 13.76 -8.83
C TYR A 145 15.34 12.96 -8.59
N LEU A 146 14.86 13.00 -7.35
CA LEU A 146 13.56 12.51 -6.90
C LEU A 146 12.65 13.69 -6.56
N GLY A 147 11.54 13.85 -7.27
CA GLY A 147 10.44 14.74 -6.93
C GLY A 147 9.30 14.01 -6.24
N TRP A 148 8.70 14.63 -5.22
CA TRP A 148 7.56 14.08 -4.48
C TRP A 148 6.28 14.84 -4.80
N ILE A 149 5.18 14.10 -5.01
CA ILE A 149 3.84 14.62 -5.30
C ILE A 149 2.77 13.86 -4.49
N THR A 150 1.67 14.52 -4.14
CA THR A 150 0.60 13.94 -3.31
C THR A 150 -0.81 14.28 -3.81
N GLY A 151 -1.81 13.61 -3.24
CA GLY A 151 -3.21 13.96 -3.35
C GLY A 151 -3.82 13.74 -4.75
N PRO A 152 -4.79 14.58 -5.15
CA PRO A 152 -5.44 14.47 -6.46
C PRO A 152 -4.48 14.67 -7.64
N SER A 153 -3.49 15.55 -7.52
CA SER A 153 -2.51 15.83 -8.57
C SER A 153 -1.55 14.67 -8.82
N ALA A 154 -1.18 13.90 -7.78
CA ALA A 154 -0.51 12.61 -7.96
C ALA A 154 -1.37 11.67 -8.83
N ARG A 155 -2.65 11.48 -8.49
CA ARG A 155 -3.58 10.64 -9.26
C ARG A 155 -3.82 11.14 -10.69
N TYR A 156 -3.77 12.46 -10.91
CA TYR A 156 -3.82 13.04 -12.25
C TYR A 156 -2.57 12.67 -13.05
N MET A 157 -1.38 12.88 -12.48
CA MET A 157 -0.10 12.47 -13.06
C MET A 157 -0.05 10.96 -13.35
N GLU A 158 -0.63 10.10 -12.50
CA GLU A 158 -0.74 8.66 -12.76
C GLU A 158 -1.44 8.36 -14.11
N SER A 159 -2.41 9.18 -14.53
CA SER A 159 -3.15 9.00 -15.80
C SER A 159 -2.42 9.46 -17.07
N LEU A 160 -1.38 10.28 -16.93
CA LEU A 160 -0.61 10.83 -18.07
C LEU A 160 0.37 9.79 -18.65
N SER A 161 0.87 10.04 -19.87
CA SER A 161 2.01 9.27 -20.40
C SER A 161 3.32 9.68 -19.72
N ASP A 162 4.31 8.79 -19.68
CA ASP A 162 5.64 9.12 -19.13
C ASP A 162 6.32 10.27 -19.91
N GLU A 163 6.01 10.41 -21.21
CA GLU A 163 6.44 11.52 -22.05
C GLU A 163 5.83 12.86 -21.59
N GLN A 164 4.51 12.92 -21.34
CA GLN A 164 3.87 14.14 -20.85
C GLN A 164 4.37 14.50 -19.45
N VAL A 165 4.53 13.51 -18.56
CA VAL A 165 5.12 13.72 -17.23
C VAL A 165 6.54 14.26 -17.36
N SER A 166 7.34 13.77 -18.30
CA SER A 166 8.68 14.31 -18.58
C SER A 166 8.63 15.77 -19.05
N ILE A 167 7.74 16.12 -20.00
CA ILE A 167 7.60 17.48 -20.53
C ILE A 167 7.21 18.46 -19.42
N ASP A 168 6.14 18.15 -18.68
CA ASP A 168 5.58 19.00 -17.62
C ASP A 168 6.56 19.18 -16.46
N THR A 169 7.18 18.09 -16.00
CA THR A 169 8.17 18.13 -14.91
C THR A 169 9.40 18.93 -15.30
N MET A 170 9.89 18.76 -16.54
CA MET A 170 11.02 19.55 -17.05
C MET A 170 10.65 21.02 -17.25
N LYS A 171 9.39 21.34 -17.56
CA LYS A 171 8.90 22.73 -17.60
C LYS A 171 8.91 23.37 -16.21
N LEU A 172 8.41 22.67 -15.19
CA LEU A 172 8.48 23.10 -13.78
C LEU A 172 9.94 23.35 -13.37
N LEU A 173 10.82 22.36 -13.58
CA LEU A 173 12.22 22.45 -13.18
C LEU A 173 12.95 23.61 -13.88
N ARG A 174 12.73 23.80 -15.18
CA ARG A 174 13.35 24.88 -15.97
C ARG A 174 12.80 26.26 -15.63
N HIS A 175 11.57 26.38 -15.15
CA HIS A 175 11.03 27.66 -14.69
C HIS A 175 11.79 28.18 -13.46
N PHE A 176 11.85 27.38 -12.39
CA PHE A 176 12.50 27.76 -11.12
C PHE A 176 14.03 27.86 -11.17
N LEU A 177 14.68 27.16 -12.11
CA LEU A 177 16.14 27.01 -12.12
C LEU A 177 16.82 27.51 -13.40
N GLY A 178 16.07 27.77 -14.48
CA GLY A 178 16.63 28.14 -15.79
C GLY A 178 17.39 29.48 -15.80
N ASN A 179 17.07 30.39 -14.87
CA ASN A 179 17.79 31.64 -14.68
C ASN A 179 19.21 31.44 -14.11
N ASN A 180 19.42 30.36 -13.36
CA ASN A 180 20.66 30.06 -12.64
C ASN A 180 21.46 28.91 -13.30
N TYR A 181 20.80 28.03 -14.05
CA TYR A 181 21.38 26.78 -14.58
C TYR A 181 20.94 26.48 -16.01
N THR A 182 21.86 26.00 -16.85
CA THR A 182 21.52 25.40 -18.15
C THR A 182 21.19 23.92 -17.95
N ILE A 183 19.89 23.58 -17.98
CA ILE A 183 19.40 22.24 -17.64
C ILE A 183 19.24 21.38 -18.91
N PRO A 184 20.06 20.33 -19.12
CA PRO A 184 19.94 19.43 -20.26
C PRO A 184 18.62 18.63 -20.20
N ASP A 185 18.20 18.06 -21.34
CA ASP A 185 17.08 17.13 -21.35
C ASP A 185 17.42 15.85 -20.56
N PRO A 186 16.43 15.21 -19.90
CA PRO A 186 16.65 13.99 -19.13
C PRO A 186 16.90 12.79 -20.06
N VAL A 187 17.73 11.86 -19.61
CA VAL A 187 17.93 10.54 -20.24
C VAL A 187 16.71 9.64 -19.99
N ARG A 188 16.05 9.82 -18.85
CA ARG A 188 14.86 9.07 -18.45
C ARG A 188 14.08 9.83 -17.39
N VAL A 189 12.77 9.81 -17.51
CA VAL A 189 11.84 10.11 -16.43
C VAL A 189 11.07 8.83 -16.08
N LEU A 190 10.84 8.60 -14.79
CA LEU A 190 10.01 7.51 -14.27
C LEU A 190 9.03 8.09 -13.25
N LYS A 191 7.82 7.55 -13.18
CA LYS A 191 6.85 7.84 -12.12
C LYS A 191 6.40 6.58 -11.39
N SER A 192 6.03 6.71 -10.11
CA SER A 192 5.22 5.69 -9.44
C SER A 192 3.74 5.86 -9.76
N SER A 193 2.93 4.85 -9.41
CA SER A 193 1.47 4.91 -9.57
C SER A 193 0.78 4.06 -8.50
N TRP A 194 0.67 4.58 -7.28
CA TRP A 194 0.10 3.87 -6.13
C TRP A 194 -1.42 4.06 -5.97
N GLY A 195 -1.99 5.17 -6.45
CA GLY A 195 -3.40 5.53 -6.26
C GLY A 195 -4.35 4.88 -7.26
N THR A 196 -3.94 4.72 -8.52
CA THR A 196 -4.68 4.03 -9.59
C THR A 196 -4.51 2.52 -9.53
N ASN A 197 -3.44 2.02 -8.92
CA ASN A 197 -3.18 0.58 -8.80
C ASN A 197 -4.34 -0.14 -8.07
N PRO A 198 -5.04 -1.10 -8.71
CA PRO A 198 -6.26 -1.68 -8.17
C PRO A 198 -6.04 -2.52 -6.90
N HIS A 199 -4.79 -2.92 -6.61
CA HIS A 199 -4.42 -3.72 -5.45
C HIS A 199 -3.97 -2.90 -4.23
N PHE A 200 -3.76 -1.59 -4.39
CA PHE A 200 -3.41 -0.69 -3.27
C PHE A 200 -4.40 0.45 -3.10
N ARG A 201 -4.78 1.11 -4.21
CA ARG A 201 -5.67 2.28 -4.30
C ARG A 201 -5.26 3.44 -3.39
N GLY A 202 -3.97 3.57 -3.12
CA GLY A 202 -3.39 4.57 -2.23
C GLY A 202 -2.05 4.15 -1.63
N SER A 203 -1.33 5.14 -1.09
CA SER A 203 0.04 5.02 -0.57
C SER A 203 0.08 4.53 0.87
N TYR A 204 -0.45 5.27 1.84
CA TYR A 204 -0.45 4.91 3.26
C TYR A 204 -1.53 5.65 4.08
N SER A 205 -1.80 5.17 5.30
CA SER A 205 -2.96 5.59 6.10
C SER A 205 -2.65 6.67 7.14
N CYS A 206 -3.59 7.58 7.40
CA CYS A 206 -3.45 8.57 8.48
C CYS A 206 -4.74 8.74 9.29
N ARG A 207 -4.80 9.75 10.16
CA ARG A 207 -5.91 10.00 11.09
C ARG A 207 -6.56 11.34 10.77
N SER A 208 -7.79 11.30 10.27
CA SER A 208 -8.51 12.48 9.81
C SER A 208 -9.61 12.90 10.78
N LEU A 209 -10.24 14.05 10.53
CA LEU A 209 -11.47 14.44 11.22
C LEU A 209 -12.60 13.42 11.04
N THR A 210 -12.59 12.64 9.95
CA THR A 210 -13.51 11.51 9.76
C THR A 210 -13.19 10.35 10.72
N THR A 211 -11.92 10.16 11.08
CA THR A 211 -11.50 9.18 12.07
C THR A 211 -12.09 9.52 13.43
N GLU A 212 -11.96 10.77 13.87
CA GLU A 212 -12.57 11.25 15.12
C GLU A 212 -14.10 11.19 15.08
N LYS A 213 -14.72 11.75 14.03
CA LYS A 213 -16.18 11.82 13.89
C LYS A 213 -16.87 10.46 13.92
N LEU A 214 -16.22 9.41 13.41
CA LEU A 214 -16.75 8.04 13.43
C LEU A 214 -16.25 7.22 14.63
N ASN A 215 -15.46 7.83 15.53
CA ASN A 215 -14.73 7.16 16.62
C ASN A 215 -13.97 5.92 16.14
N ALA A 216 -13.39 6.01 14.93
CA ALA A 216 -12.75 4.90 14.25
C ALA A 216 -11.30 4.70 14.72
N SER A 217 -10.90 3.46 14.93
CA SER A 217 -9.54 3.13 15.34
C SER A 217 -8.86 2.06 14.49
N ALA A 218 -7.53 2.12 14.40
CA ALA A 218 -6.72 1.05 13.82
C ALA A 218 -6.79 -0.25 14.65
N ALA A 219 -7.11 -0.14 15.95
CA ALA A 219 -7.36 -1.29 16.81
C ALA A 219 -8.62 -2.05 16.40
N GLU A 220 -9.71 -1.35 16.08
CA GLU A 220 -10.91 -1.94 15.47
C GLU A 220 -10.62 -2.50 14.08
N LEU A 221 -9.91 -1.76 13.21
CA LEU A 221 -9.55 -2.31 11.89
C LEU A 221 -8.74 -3.61 12.03
N GLY A 222 -7.83 -3.68 13.01
CA GLY A 222 -7.03 -4.87 13.34
C GLY A 222 -7.69 -5.91 14.24
N ALA A 223 -8.90 -5.72 14.76
CA ALA A 223 -9.57 -6.73 15.58
C ALA A 223 -10.10 -7.89 14.71
N PRO A 224 -10.17 -9.14 15.20
CA PRO A 224 -10.79 -10.21 14.43
C PRO A 224 -12.30 -9.99 14.33
N VAL A 225 -12.93 -10.53 13.28
CA VAL A 225 -14.39 -10.68 13.20
C VAL A 225 -14.74 -12.13 13.51
N GLU A 226 -15.72 -12.31 14.39
CA GLU A 226 -16.25 -13.60 14.80
C GLU A 226 -17.52 -13.92 13.99
N ASN A 227 -17.71 -15.20 13.63
CA ASN A 227 -18.97 -15.68 13.05
C ASN A 227 -20.06 -15.80 14.14
N SER A 228 -21.28 -16.16 13.73
CA SER A 228 -22.43 -16.42 14.61
C SER A 228 -22.22 -17.49 15.70
N GLN A 229 -21.12 -18.26 15.65
CA GLN A 229 -20.72 -19.21 16.68
C GLN A 229 -19.71 -18.64 17.69
N GLY A 230 -19.28 -17.39 17.53
CA GLY A 230 -18.23 -16.76 18.36
C GLY A 230 -16.81 -17.22 18.02
N LYS A 231 -16.58 -17.85 16.87
CA LYS A 231 -15.24 -18.24 16.41
C LYS A 231 -14.62 -17.08 15.61
N PRO A 232 -13.40 -16.60 15.94
CA PRO A 232 -12.72 -15.58 15.15
C PRO A 232 -12.29 -16.17 13.80
N VAL A 233 -12.90 -15.68 12.72
CA VAL A 233 -12.81 -16.22 11.35
C VAL A 233 -12.17 -15.25 10.35
N LEU A 234 -12.27 -13.93 10.56
CA LEU A 234 -11.52 -12.96 9.76
C LEU A 234 -10.51 -12.23 10.65
N LEU A 235 -9.24 -12.29 10.27
CA LEU A 235 -8.12 -11.59 10.90
C LEU A 235 -7.60 -10.51 9.94
N PHE A 236 -7.03 -9.44 10.49
CA PHE A 236 -6.65 -8.25 9.72
C PHE A 236 -5.25 -7.76 10.10
N ALA A 237 -4.35 -7.68 9.12
CA ALA A 237 -3.00 -7.15 9.24
C ALA A 237 -2.70 -6.11 8.13
N GLY A 238 -1.55 -5.46 8.21
CA GLY A 238 -1.15 -4.33 7.38
C GLY A 238 -1.02 -3.04 8.20
N GLU A 239 -0.29 -2.05 7.68
CA GLU A 239 0.07 -0.81 8.43
C GLU A 239 -1.13 -0.07 9.02
N ALA A 240 -2.25 -0.02 8.30
CA ALA A 240 -3.46 0.66 8.75
C ALA A 240 -4.09 0.01 10.01
N THR A 241 -3.70 -1.22 10.33
CA THR A 241 -4.14 -1.95 11.54
C THR A 241 -3.21 -1.72 12.74
N HIS A 242 -2.13 -0.95 12.62
CA HIS A 242 -1.23 -0.65 13.73
C HIS A 242 -1.63 0.65 14.45
N PRO A 243 -1.95 0.63 15.76
CA PRO A 243 -2.38 1.83 16.47
C PRO A 243 -1.33 2.95 16.53
N ARG A 244 -0.04 2.59 16.65
CA ARG A 244 1.07 3.53 16.90
C ARG A 244 2.09 3.69 15.76
N PHE A 245 2.06 2.80 14.76
CA PHE A 245 3.09 2.70 13.70
C PHE A 245 2.46 2.56 12.30
N PHE A 246 1.30 3.17 12.11
CA PHE A 246 0.64 3.26 10.79
C PHE A 246 1.55 3.97 9.77
N SER A 247 1.25 3.83 8.49
CA SER A 247 2.11 4.22 7.36
C SER A 247 3.44 3.47 7.19
N THR A 248 3.94 2.79 8.21
CA THR A 248 5.31 2.26 8.19
C THR A 248 5.42 0.78 7.78
N VAL A 249 6.62 0.43 7.28
CA VAL A 249 7.05 -0.95 7.04
C VAL A 249 7.09 -1.76 8.34
N HIS A 250 7.55 -1.18 9.46
CA HIS A 250 7.68 -1.90 10.72
C HIS A 250 6.31 -2.18 11.38
N GLY A 251 5.39 -1.21 11.39
CA GLY A 251 4.01 -1.43 11.85
C GLY A 251 3.26 -2.48 11.03
N ALA A 252 3.54 -2.58 9.72
CA ALA A 252 3.05 -3.67 8.90
C ALA A 252 3.60 -5.04 9.35
N ILE A 253 4.92 -5.18 9.57
CA ILE A 253 5.53 -6.43 10.11
C ILE A 253 4.88 -6.82 11.44
N GLU A 254 4.82 -5.89 12.40
CA GLU A 254 4.34 -6.14 13.75
C GLU A 254 2.85 -6.51 13.76
N SER A 255 2.04 -5.93 12.86
CA SER A 255 0.66 -6.38 12.65
C SER A 255 0.55 -7.81 12.11
N GLY A 256 1.48 -8.26 11.26
CA GLY A 256 1.53 -9.63 10.78
C GLY A 256 1.91 -10.62 11.89
N TRP A 257 2.88 -10.26 12.73
CA TRP A 257 3.23 -11.02 13.94
C TRP A 257 2.04 -11.16 14.89
N ARG A 258 1.31 -10.06 15.12
CA ARG A 258 0.12 -10.01 15.97
C ARG A 258 -0.97 -10.98 15.50
N GLU A 259 -1.24 -11.07 14.19
CA GLU A 259 -2.24 -12.02 13.68
C GLU A 259 -1.73 -13.47 13.67
N ALA A 260 -0.44 -13.71 13.38
CA ALA A 260 0.15 -15.04 13.50
C ALA A 260 0.02 -15.59 14.94
N ASP A 261 0.36 -14.77 15.95
CA ASP A 261 0.22 -15.15 17.36
C ASP A 261 -1.26 -15.37 17.77
N ARG A 262 -2.25 -14.81 17.05
CA ARG A 262 -3.69 -15.08 17.27
C ARG A 262 -4.13 -16.41 16.66
N VAL A 263 -3.62 -16.78 15.48
CA VAL A 263 -3.85 -18.10 14.88
C VAL A 263 -3.25 -19.19 15.76
N LEU A 264 -1.99 -19.02 16.19
CA LEU A 264 -1.30 -20.00 17.05
C LEU A 264 -2.00 -20.27 18.40
N LYS A 265 -2.75 -19.30 18.93
CA LYS A 265 -3.42 -19.42 20.24
C LYS A 265 -4.73 -20.22 20.20
N SER A 266 -5.34 -20.44 19.04
CA SER A 266 -6.59 -21.23 18.94
C SER A 266 -6.37 -22.73 18.76
N ASP A 267 -5.24 -23.14 18.18
CA ASP A 267 -5.13 -24.45 17.52
C ASP A 267 -4.57 -25.55 18.45
N GLN A 268 -4.97 -25.55 19.73
CA GLN A 268 -4.58 -26.58 20.72
C GLN A 268 -5.42 -27.87 20.61
N GLN A 269 -5.78 -28.30 19.40
CA GLN A 269 -6.46 -29.57 19.11
C GLN A 269 -5.75 -30.29 17.95
N PRO A 270 -5.36 -31.58 18.10
CA PRO A 270 -4.66 -32.31 17.05
C PRO A 270 -5.62 -32.87 15.98
N HIS A 271 -5.35 -32.58 14.71
CA HIS A 271 -6.11 -33.13 13.58
C HIS A 271 -5.51 -34.44 13.03
N GLY A 272 -6.38 -35.32 12.51
CA GLY A 272 -6.07 -36.71 12.16
C GLY A 272 -5.23 -36.93 10.89
N THR A 273 -5.01 -38.21 10.57
CA THR A 273 -4.11 -38.71 9.52
C THR A 273 -4.50 -38.31 8.09
N ARG A 274 -3.50 -37.96 7.28
CA ARG A 274 -3.64 -37.32 5.93
C ARG A 274 -2.99 -38.18 4.82
N SER A 275 -3.50 -38.06 3.58
CA SER A 275 -3.02 -38.80 2.38
C SER A 275 -2.02 -38.00 1.53
N SER A 276 -1.36 -38.65 0.55
CA SER A 276 -0.17 -38.17 -0.18
C SER A 276 -0.41 -37.22 -1.35
N ASP A 277 -1.65 -37.11 -1.84
CA ASP A 277 -1.93 -36.50 -3.15
C ASP A 277 -2.40 -35.03 -3.08
N CYS A 278 -2.43 -34.44 -1.88
CA CYS A 278 -2.87 -33.07 -1.67
C CYS A 278 -1.87 -32.23 -0.87
N ILE A 279 -1.91 -30.93 -1.11
CA ILE A 279 -1.11 -29.92 -0.45
C ILE A 279 -1.86 -29.48 0.81
N VAL A 280 -1.33 -29.84 1.99
CA VAL A 280 -1.96 -29.51 3.27
C VAL A 280 -1.05 -28.61 4.11
N LYS A 281 -1.55 -27.41 4.40
CA LYS A 281 -0.89 -26.41 5.24
C LYS A 281 -1.76 -26.14 6.46
N ASP A 282 -1.11 -25.93 7.59
CA ASP A 282 -1.80 -25.61 8.84
C ASP A 282 -2.07 -24.09 8.94
N VAL A 283 -1.32 -23.24 8.21
CA VAL A 283 -1.60 -21.80 8.09
C VAL A 283 -1.39 -21.29 6.67
N VAL A 284 -2.29 -20.41 6.19
CA VAL A 284 -2.16 -19.73 4.89
C VAL A 284 -2.15 -18.21 5.09
N ILE A 285 -1.13 -17.55 4.53
CA ILE A 285 -0.92 -16.10 4.61
C ILE A 285 -1.16 -15.49 3.24
N VAL A 286 -2.16 -14.62 3.13
CA VAL A 286 -2.47 -13.89 1.90
C VAL A 286 -1.69 -12.57 1.88
N GLY A 287 -0.90 -12.37 0.83
CA GLY A 287 0.07 -11.27 0.65
C GLY A 287 1.46 -11.59 1.20
N ALA A 288 2.51 -11.43 0.38
CA ALA A 288 3.90 -11.25 0.82
C ALA A 288 4.34 -9.77 0.73
N GLY A 289 3.39 -8.86 0.91
CA GLY A 289 3.69 -7.60 1.60
C GLY A 289 4.40 -7.88 2.92
N ILE A 290 5.16 -6.90 3.42
CA ILE A 290 6.06 -7.10 4.56
C ILE A 290 5.36 -7.65 5.82
N ALA A 291 4.06 -7.38 5.99
CA ALA A 291 3.22 -7.96 7.04
C ALA A 291 3.14 -9.50 6.96
N GLY A 292 2.87 -10.06 5.78
CA GLY A 292 2.77 -11.51 5.60
C GLY A 292 4.11 -12.22 5.71
N ILE A 293 5.18 -11.58 5.23
CA ILE A 293 6.57 -12.04 5.45
C ILE A 293 6.89 -12.04 6.95
N GLY A 294 6.48 -11.00 7.68
CA GLY A 294 6.55 -10.95 9.14
C GLY A 294 5.83 -12.14 9.78
N ALA A 295 4.54 -12.32 9.49
CA ALA A 295 3.71 -13.40 10.00
C ALA A 295 4.38 -14.78 9.82
N ALA A 296 4.91 -15.06 8.64
CA ALA A 296 5.65 -16.29 8.34
C ALA A 296 6.89 -16.51 9.22
N LEU A 297 7.73 -15.48 9.40
CA LEU A 297 8.88 -15.58 10.30
C LEU A 297 8.45 -15.88 11.74
N LYS A 298 7.30 -15.33 12.18
CA LYS A 298 6.75 -15.57 13.53
C LYS A 298 6.25 -17.00 13.71
N LEU A 299 5.66 -17.60 12.67
CA LEU A 299 5.28 -19.01 12.67
C LEU A 299 6.52 -19.91 12.79
N LEU A 300 7.60 -19.61 12.04
CA LEU A 300 8.88 -20.33 12.14
C LEU A 300 9.51 -20.23 13.53
N GLU A 301 9.55 -19.04 14.15
CA GLU A 301 10.04 -18.86 15.53
C GLU A 301 9.29 -19.76 16.53
N ASN A 302 7.98 -19.93 16.34
CA ASN A 302 7.11 -20.78 17.16
C ASN A 302 7.06 -22.25 16.69
N ARG A 303 7.97 -22.68 15.81
CA ARG A 303 8.08 -24.06 15.25
C ARG A 303 6.92 -24.52 14.39
N VAL A 304 6.03 -23.62 13.98
CA VAL A 304 5.03 -23.89 12.94
C VAL A 304 5.68 -23.63 11.60
N ALA A 305 6.25 -24.68 11.01
CA ALA A 305 6.87 -24.64 9.68
C ALA A 305 5.88 -24.94 8.54
N ASN A 306 4.70 -25.48 8.86
CA ASN A 306 3.73 -25.92 7.87
C ASN A 306 2.76 -24.80 7.45
N PHE A 307 3.29 -23.63 7.10
CA PHE A 307 2.51 -22.52 6.56
C PHE A 307 2.89 -22.21 5.11
N ILE A 308 2.25 -21.17 4.55
CA ILE A 308 2.52 -20.69 3.21
C ILE A 308 2.16 -19.21 3.00
N ILE A 309 2.84 -18.50 2.09
CA ILE A 309 2.63 -17.08 1.75
C ILE A 309 2.30 -16.90 0.27
N LEU A 310 1.26 -16.11 -0.01
CA LEU A 310 0.65 -15.97 -1.32
C LEU A 310 0.63 -14.49 -1.81
N GLU A 311 1.60 -14.02 -2.61
CA GLU A 311 1.72 -12.61 -3.02
C GLU A 311 1.24 -12.24 -4.43
N ALA A 312 0.31 -11.29 -4.55
CA ALA A 312 -0.24 -10.78 -5.80
C ALA A 312 0.80 -10.41 -6.88
N GLN A 313 1.88 -9.76 -6.49
CA GLN A 313 2.84 -9.21 -7.44
C GLN A 313 3.95 -10.20 -7.76
N SER A 314 4.56 -10.08 -8.95
CA SER A 314 5.73 -10.87 -9.37
C SER A 314 6.99 -10.67 -8.50
N ARG A 315 6.91 -9.76 -7.54
CA ARG A 315 7.90 -9.45 -6.52
C ARG A 315 7.25 -9.45 -5.14
N PRO A 316 8.01 -9.69 -4.05
CA PRO A 316 7.50 -9.50 -2.69
C PRO A 316 7.58 -8.04 -2.27
N GLY A 317 7.18 -7.77 -1.03
CA GLY A 317 7.36 -6.48 -0.35
C GLY A 317 6.17 -5.54 -0.43
N GLY A 318 5.18 -5.80 -1.29
CA GLY A 318 3.99 -4.96 -1.45
C GLY A 318 4.39 -3.54 -1.87
N ARG A 319 4.15 -2.54 -1.01
CA ARG A 319 4.54 -1.13 -1.26
C ARG A 319 6.03 -0.83 -1.03
N ILE A 320 6.86 -1.83 -0.73
CA ILE A 320 8.33 -1.72 -0.81
C ILE A 320 8.72 -2.11 -2.23
N LYS A 321 9.28 -1.18 -3.02
CA LYS A 321 9.69 -1.39 -4.41
C LYS A 321 10.93 -0.56 -4.72
N SER A 322 12.05 -1.25 -4.95
CA SER A 322 13.29 -0.66 -5.43
C SER A 322 13.44 -0.98 -6.92
N VAL A 323 13.81 0.01 -7.71
CA VAL A 323 14.07 -0.10 -9.16
C VAL A 323 15.58 -0.16 -9.36
N ASP A 324 16.08 -1.27 -9.90
CA ASP A 324 17.47 -1.43 -10.28
C ASP A 324 17.78 -0.60 -11.54
N MET A 325 18.72 0.33 -11.42
CA MET A 325 19.19 1.20 -12.51
C MET A 325 20.50 0.70 -13.14
N GLY A 326 20.99 -0.46 -12.71
CA GLY A 326 22.28 -1.04 -13.07
C GLY A 326 23.41 -0.58 -12.14
N ASN A 327 24.55 -1.28 -12.20
CA ASN A 327 25.77 -0.95 -11.45
C ASN A 327 25.60 -0.85 -9.91
N GLY A 328 24.59 -1.51 -9.34
CA GLY A 328 24.29 -1.46 -7.90
C GLY A 328 23.55 -0.22 -7.44
N ILE A 329 22.99 0.56 -8.37
CA ILE A 329 22.21 1.77 -8.09
C ILE A 329 20.72 1.41 -8.02
N PHE A 330 20.07 1.71 -6.90
CA PHE A 330 18.63 1.49 -6.70
C PHE A 330 17.86 2.79 -6.44
N LEU A 331 16.68 2.92 -7.03
CA LEU A 331 15.73 4.01 -6.79
C LEU A 331 14.48 3.47 -6.08
N GLU A 332 14.09 4.06 -4.96
CA GLU A 332 12.94 3.58 -4.18
C GLU A 332 11.63 4.16 -4.70
N GLU A 333 10.94 3.45 -5.59
CA GLU A 333 9.59 3.80 -6.04
C GLU A 333 8.54 3.67 -4.92
N GLY A 334 8.82 2.81 -3.93
CA GLY A 334 7.96 2.53 -2.77
C GLY A 334 8.43 3.16 -1.46
N ALA A 335 8.43 2.39 -0.37
CA ALA A 335 8.97 2.79 0.93
C ALA A 335 10.41 3.35 0.80
N GLN A 336 10.66 4.54 1.36
CA GLN A 336 11.93 5.27 1.20
C GLN A 336 12.94 4.96 2.31
N TRP A 337 12.53 5.04 3.59
CA TRP A 337 13.45 5.04 4.73
C TRP A 337 13.08 4.04 5.83
N ILE A 338 14.08 3.63 6.61
CA ILE A 338 13.86 2.99 7.90
C ILE A 338 13.76 4.08 8.97
N HIS A 339 12.62 4.11 9.67
CA HIS A 339 12.31 5.11 10.69
C HIS A 339 12.76 4.64 12.10
N GLY A 340 13.93 5.11 12.55
CA GLY A 340 14.49 4.85 13.87
C GLY A 340 15.19 3.50 14.02
N GLN A 341 15.98 3.36 15.09
CA GLN A 341 16.83 2.19 15.35
C GLN A 341 16.11 1.13 16.21
N ARG A 342 15.11 1.49 17.01
CA ARG A 342 14.44 0.54 17.92
C ARG A 342 13.36 -0.32 17.26
N ASN A 343 13.10 -0.16 15.96
CA ASN A 343 12.14 -0.99 15.20
C ASN A 343 12.78 -2.33 14.71
N PRO A 344 11.98 -3.35 14.33
CA PRO A 344 12.51 -4.63 13.84
C PRO A 344 13.14 -4.60 12.44
N VAL A 345 12.74 -3.67 11.56
CA VAL A 345 13.28 -3.49 10.20
C VAL A 345 14.74 -3.03 10.27
N TYR A 346 15.06 -2.06 11.13
CA TYR A 346 16.43 -1.60 11.37
C TYR A 346 17.32 -2.77 11.80
N ARG A 347 16.90 -3.52 12.83
CA ARG A 347 17.67 -4.67 13.36
C ARG A 347 17.88 -5.78 12.31
N MET A 348 16.99 -5.89 11.32
CA MET A 348 17.15 -6.79 10.19
C MET A 348 18.16 -6.24 9.18
N ALA A 349 17.99 -4.98 8.75
CA ALA A 349 18.89 -4.32 7.80
C ALA A 349 20.33 -4.25 8.33
N ASP A 350 20.51 -3.85 9.59
CA ASP A 350 21.79 -3.72 10.29
C ASP A 350 22.53 -5.06 10.39
N ARG A 351 21.83 -6.14 10.79
CA ARG A 351 22.38 -7.51 10.83
C ARG A 351 22.89 -7.98 9.46
N HIS A 352 22.22 -7.57 8.39
CA HIS A 352 22.58 -7.93 7.02
C HIS A 352 23.48 -6.88 6.34
N GLN A 353 23.97 -5.87 7.07
CA GLN A 353 24.85 -4.79 6.57
C GLN A 353 24.23 -3.99 5.40
N LEU A 354 22.90 -3.84 5.43
CA LEU A 354 22.10 -3.14 4.42
C LEU A 354 21.88 -1.67 4.76
N THR A 355 22.13 -1.26 6.00
CA THR A 355 22.01 0.14 6.45
C THR A 355 23.14 1.00 5.87
N SER A 356 22.79 2.16 5.34
CA SER A 356 23.78 3.17 4.93
C SER A 356 24.22 4.01 6.13
N HIS A 357 25.47 4.47 6.11
CA HIS A 357 25.93 5.54 7.01
C HIS A 357 25.48 6.94 6.53
N ILE A 358 25.15 7.08 5.24
CA ILE A 358 24.62 8.32 4.65
C ILE A 358 23.11 8.37 4.95
N ARG A 359 22.69 9.37 5.73
CA ARG A 359 21.28 9.65 6.03
C ARG A 359 20.59 10.35 4.86
N SER A 360 19.28 10.46 4.91
CA SER A 360 18.55 11.24 3.92
C SER A 360 18.67 12.73 4.22
N ASP A 361 19.03 13.49 3.19
CA ASP A 361 18.99 14.95 3.20
C ASP A 361 17.85 15.50 2.31
N GLU A 362 16.88 14.64 1.97
CA GLU A 362 15.64 15.08 1.32
C GLU A 362 14.89 16.08 2.22
N ALA A 363 14.11 16.98 1.61
CA ALA A 363 13.53 18.18 2.25
C ALA A 363 14.56 19.26 2.67
N GLN A 364 15.87 19.02 2.56
CA GLN A 364 16.92 20.03 2.66
C GLN A 364 17.31 20.58 1.27
N GLY A 365 18.33 21.45 1.21
CA GLY A 365 18.90 21.98 -0.03
C GLY A 365 18.69 23.48 -0.22
N ARG A 366 18.39 23.90 -1.46
CA ARG A 366 18.13 25.30 -1.82
C ARG A 366 16.63 25.60 -1.80
N TYR A 367 16.25 26.82 -1.44
CA TYR A 367 14.86 27.23 -1.25
C TYR A 367 14.54 28.36 -2.21
N LEU A 368 13.80 28.08 -3.29
CA LEU A 368 13.73 28.91 -4.51
C LEU A 368 12.34 29.45 -4.78
N LYS A 369 12.26 30.79 -4.92
CA LYS A 369 11.10 31.48 -5.50
C LYS A 369 10.98 31.19 -7.00
N ASP A 370 9.85 31.53 -7.60
CA ASP A 370 9.53 31.33 -9.03
C ASP A 370 10.55 31.98 -9.97
N ASP A 371 11.08 33.15 -9.59
CA ASP A 371 12.14 33.86 -10.30
C ASP A 371 13.54 33.22 -10.19
N GLY A 372 13.69 32.19 -9.37
CA GLY A 372 14.96 31.53 -9.05
C GLY A 372 15.76 32.21 -7.93
N THR A 373 15.21 33.19 -7.21
CA THR A 373 15.83 33.81 -6.04
C THR A 373 15.82 32.84 -4.85
N GLU A 374 16.98 32.67 -4.20
CA GLU A 374 17.14 31.81 -3.03
C GLU A 374 16.78 32.51 -1.71
N ILE A 375 15.95 31.87 -0.90
CA ILE A 375 15.63 32.29 0.47
C ILE A 375 16.82 31.95 1.39
N PRO A 376 17.35 32.89 2.20
CA PRO A 376 18.49 32.63 3.07
C PRO A 376 18.27 31.51 4.07
N LEU A 377 19.23 30.57 4.19
CA LEU A 377 19.14 29.43 5.10
C LEU A 377 18.93 29.81 6.58
N THR A 378 19.36 31.01 6.99
CA THR A 378 19.07 31.55 8.33
C THR A 378 17.56 31.73 8.56
N LEU A 379 16.83 32.22 7.56
CA LEU A 379 15.38 32.39 7.61
C LEU A 379 14.66 31.03 7.49
N VAL A 380 15.19 30.13 6.65
CA VAL A 380 14.72 28.74 6.53
C VAL A 380 14.76 28.05 7.89
N HIS A 381 15.93 28.01 8.55
CA HIS A 381 16.09 27.35 9.84
C HIS A 381 15.23 28.00 10.94
N GLN A 382 15.09 29.32 10.92
CA GLN A 382 14.23 30.05 11.85
C GLN A 382 12.75 29.62 11.72
N VAL A 383 12.21 29.57 10.50
CA VAL A 383 10.82 29.17 10.25
C VAL A 383 10.62 27.67 10.48
N ALA A 384 11.56 26.83 10.03
CA ALA A 384 11.51 25.40 10.23
C ALA A 384 11.53 25.02 11.73
N GLY A 385 12.36 25.70 12.54
CA GLY A 385 12.38 25.53 13.99
C GLY A 385 11.04 25.89 14.63
N ALA A 386 10.49 27.07 14.32
CA ALA A 386 9.20 27.51 14.87
C ALA A 386 8.04 26.57 14.48
N ILE A 387 8.05 26.02 13.26
CA ILE A 387 7.05 25.03 12.83
C ILE A 387 7.29 23.67 13.51
N GLY A 388 8.55 23.29 13.74
CA GLY A 388 8.92 22.11 14.51
C GLY A 388 8.36 22.15 15.94
N ASP A 389 8.58 23.27 16.65
CA ASP A 389 8.04 23.51 17.99
C ASP A 389 6.50 23.37 18.02
N MET A 390 5.81 23.95 17.03
CA MET A 390 4.35 23.83 16.88
C MET A 390 3.89 22.38 16.64
N LEU A 391 4.62 21.60 15.86
CA LEU A 391 4.29 20.20 15.58
C LEU A 391 4.58 19.29 16.79
N GLU A 392 5.60 19.61 17.60
CA GLU A 392 5.88 18.93 18.88
C GLU A 392 4.78 19.24 19.92
N GLU A 393 4.32 20.50 20.01
CA GLU A 393 3.15 20.86 20.83
C GLU A 393 1.89 20.06 20.45
N CYS A 394 1.69 19.77 19.16
CA CYS A 394 0.56 18.98 18.68
C CYS A 394 0.55 17.54 19.21
N GLU A 395 1.70 16.95 19.55
CA GLU A 395 1.77 15.57 20.05
C GLU A 395 1.05 15.43 21.40
N GLN A 396 1.11 16.49 22.22
CA GLN A 396 0.50 16.55 23.56
C GLN A 396 -1.04 16.52 23.51
N PHE A 397 -1.66 16.84 22.37
CA PHE A 397 -3.12 16.78 22.24
C PHE A 397 -3.67 15.36 22.39
N TYR A 398 -2.90 14.33 22.02
CA TYR A 398 -3.34 12.94 22.13
C TYR A 398 -3.57 12.52 23.58
N GLU A 399 -2.68 12.88 24.49
CA GLU A 399 -2.76 12.53 25.92
C GLU A 399 -3.76 13.42 26.69
N SER A 400 -4.25 14.52 26.10
CA SER A 400 -5.12 15.45 26.82
C SER A 400 -6.56 14.93 26.96
N GLU A 401 -6.94 14.53 28.17
CA GLU A 401 -8.32 14.11 28.50
C GLU A 401 -9.30 15.29 28.62
N ASP A 402 -8.83 16.48 29.04
CA ASP A 402 -9.67 17.60 29.50
C ASP A 402 -9.48 18.96 28.77
N LYS A 403 -8.63 19.06 27.74
CA LYS A 403 -8.46 20.33 27.00
C LYS A 403 -9.30 20.39 25.73
N ALA A 404 -9.78 21.60 25.41
CA ALA A 404 -10.13 21.96 24.05
C ALA A 404 -8.85 21.92 23.18
N TYR A 405 -8.74 20.90 22.33
CA TYR A 405 -7.73 20.82 21.28
C TYR A 405 -8.22 21.53 20.01
N PRO A 406 -7.32 21.97 19.12
CA PRO A 406 -7.69 22.57 17.84
C PRO A 406 -8.49 21.60 16.97
N ILE A 407 -9.34 22.11 16.07
CA ILE A 407 -10.15 21.26 15.19
C ILE A 407 -9.28 20.34 14.33
N SER A 408 -8.15 20.85 13.81
CA SER A 408 -7.25 20.12 12.92
C SER A 408 -5.84 20.71 12.99
N ILE A 409 -4.84 19.96 12.53
CA ILE A 409 -3.46 20.46 12.40
C ILE A 409 -3.38 21.71 11.51
N GLY A 410 -4.13 21.76 10.40
CA GLY A 410 -4.13 22.95 9.51
C GLY A 410 -4.56 24.23 10.23
N HIS A 411 -5.71 24.21 10.91
CA HIS A 411 -6.19 25.35 11.70
C HIS A 411 -5.23 25.78 12.81
N TYR A 412 -4.61 24.83 13.54
CA TYR A 412 -3.65 25.16 14.59
C TYR A 412 -2.38 25.80 14.04
N LEU A 413 -1.80 25.21 12.98
CA LEU A 413 -0.60 25.76 12.35
C LEU A 413 -0.86 27.18 11.81
N ASP A 414 -2.00 27.43 11.17
CA ASP A 414 -2.36 28.76 10.69
C ASP A 414 -2.44 29.77 11.84
N GLU A 415 -3.14 29.44 12.93
CA GLU A 415 -3.27 30.31 14.11
C GLU A 415 -1.92 30.57 14.80
N MET A 416 -1.14 29.52 15.04
CA MET A 416 0.14 29.63 15.74
C MET A 416 1.19 30.32 14.90
N PHE A 417 1.22 30.10 13.59
CA PHE A 417 2.12 30.81 12.70
C PHE A 417 1.71 32.28 12.51
N ASP A 418 0.42 32.60 12.48
CA ASP A 418 -0.05 33.99 12.54
C ASP A 418 0.38 34.69 13.85
N ASN A 419 0.35 33.99 14.97
CA ASN A 419 0.83 34.51 16.25
C ASN A 419 2.36 34.66 16.28
N TYR A 420 3.09 33.70 15.72
CA TYR A 420 4.55 33.78 15.55
C TYR A 420 4.98 34.93 14.64
N ILE A 421 4.24 35.21 13.56
CA ILE A 421 4.52 36.37 12.69
C ILE A 421 4.32 37.69 13.42
N LYS A 422 3.34 37.81 14.32
CA LYS A 422 3.11 39.01 15.15
C LYS A 422 4.24 39.29 16.16
N THR A 423 5.07 38.30 16.50
CA THR A 423 6.21 38.49 17.42
C THR A 423 7.52 38.83 16.69
N GLN A 424 7.54 38.83 15.35
CA GLN A 424 8.74 39.11 14.58
C GLN A 424 9.11 40.61 14.56
N PRO A 425 10.41 40.95 14.44
CA PRO A 425 10.85 42.31 14.16
C PRO A 425 10.23 42.88 12.88
N THR A 426 9.98 44.19 12.84
CA THR A 426 9.36 44.88 11.70
C THR A 426 10.22 44.89 10.42
N ASN A 427 11.51 44.55 10.52
CA ASN A 427 12.44 44.45 9.40
C ASN A 427 12.61 43.02 8.85
N GLN A 428 11.78 42.08 9.31
CA GLN A 428 11.82 40.68 8.89
C GLN A 428 11.14 40.48 7.53
N ASP A 429 11.66 39.57 6.69
CA ASP A 429 11.06 39.21 5.39
C ASP A 429 9.84 38.30 5.58
N ILE A 430 8.70 38.91 5.92
CA ILE A 430 7.44 38.21 6.20
C ILE A 430 6.93 37.43 4.98
N ASP A 431 7.14 37.92 3.76
CA ASP A 431 6.67 37.25 2.54
C ASP A 431 7.43 35.94 2.32
N SER A 432 8.76 35.95 2.46
CA SER A 432 9.55 34.71 2.43
C SER A 432 9.20 33.78 3.60
N MET A 433 8.86 34.30 4.79
CA MET A 433 8.37 33.47 5.90
C MET A 433 7.02 32.80 5.60
N ARG A 434 6.11 33.48 4.90
CA ARG A 434 4.82 32.92 4.47
C ARG A 434 4.97 31.87 3.37
N LEU A 435 5.90 32.10 2.43
CA LEU A 435 6.31 31.08 1.45
C LEU A 435 6.89 29.84 2.14
N LEU A 436 7.80 30.02 3.11
CA LEU A 436 8.35 28.94 3.94
C LEU A 436 7.26 28.16 4.68
N PHE A 437 6.30 28.85 5.28
CA PHE A 437 5.16 28.22 5.97
C PHE A 437 4.27 27.40 5.03
N ASP A 438 3.94 27.93 3.84
CA ASP A 438 3.14 27.18 2.87
C ASP A 438 3.84 25.90 2.40
N TRP A 439 5.13 25.98 2.06
CA TRP A 439 5.91 24.80 1.68
C TRP A 439 5.98 23.76 2.80
N HIS A 440 6.17 24.18 4.06
CA HIS A 440 6.14 23.25 5.20
C HIS A 440 4.76 22.59 5.32
N ARG A 441 3.66 23.31 5.09
CA ARG A 441 2.31 22.71 5.05
C ARG A 441 2.19 21.69 3.92
N ARG A 442 2.68 21.98 2.71
CA ARG A 442 2.69 21.03 1.59
C ARG A 442 3.57 19.80 1.88
N PHE A 443 4.73 19.99 2.51
CA PHE A 443 5.59 18.89 2.96
C PHE A 443 4.88 17.99 3.97
N GLN A 444 4.20 18.57 4.97
CA GLN A 444 3.40 17.82 5.94
C GLN A 444 2.22 17.04 5.31
N ILE A 445 1.65 17.53 4.20
CA ILE A 445 0.62 16.81 3.42
C ILE A 445 1.21 15.55 2.74
N ILE A 446 2.45 15.62 2.26
CA ILE A 446 3.19 14.46 1.71
C ILE A 446 3.52 13.47 2.82
N ASP A 447 4.16 13.93 3.89
CA ASP A 447 4.64 13.08 4.98
C ASP A 447 3.48 12.30 5.66
N ASN A 448 2.33 12.96 5.86
CA ASN A 448 1.13 12.32 6.38
C ASN A 448 0.26 11.62 5.32
N SER A 449 0.59 11.72 4.03
CA SER A 449 -0.26 11.27 2.92
C SER A 449 -1.73 11.65 3.11
N CYS A 450 -2.00 12.91 3.44
CA CYS A 450 -3.35 13.45 3.50
C CYS A 450 -3.66 14.23 2.21
N SER A 451 -4.90 14.71 2.04
CA SER A 451 -5.25 15.66 0.97
C SER A 451 -5.22 17.12 1.43
N SER A 452 -5.16 17.36 2.74
CA SER A 452 -5.21 18.68 3.37
C SER A 452 -4.98 18.56 4.87
N LEU A 453 -4.17 19.44 5.46
CA LEU A 453 -3.97 19.50 6.91
C LEU A 453 -5.24 19.93 7.68
N TYR A 454 -6.19 20.61 7.01
CA TYR A 454 -7.49 20.94 7.61
C TYR A 454 -8.37 19.71 7.81
N ASN A 455 -8.05 18.59 7.15
CA ASN A 455 -8.70 17.29 7.37
C ASN A 455 -7.91 16.39 8.32
N LEU A 456 -6.72 16.78 8.77
CA LEU A 456 -5.85 15.97 9.63
C LEU A 456 -6.15 16.26 11.10
N SER A 457 -6.39 15.20 11.86
CA SER A 457 -6.82 15.27 13.25
C SER A 457 -5.73 15.82 14.16
N ALA A 458 -6.02 16.91 14.89
CA ALA A 458 -5.11 17.40 15.93
C ALA A 458 -5.08 16.43 17.13
N LYS A 459 -6.24 15.90 17.54
CA LYS A 459 -6.34 14.95 18.67
C LYS A 459 -5.58 13.65 18.41
N ALA A 460 -5.50 13.21 17.16
CA ALA A 460 -4.84 11.97 16.79
C ALA A 460 -3.37 12.13 16.34
N TRP A 461 -2.82 13.35 16.34
CA TRP A 461 -1.44 13.60 15.89
C TRP A 461 -0.41 12.81 16.70
N GLY A 462 -0.42 12.95 18.03
CA GLY A 462 0.40 12.15 18.95
C GLY A 462 0.05 10.64 19.04
N GLN A 463 -0.80 10.11 18.13
CA GLN A 463 -1.01 8.66 18.02
C GLN A 463 0.17 7.94 17.39
N TYR A 464 0.91 8.59 16.49
CA TYR A 464 2.15 8.00 15.97
C TYR A 464 3.21 7.93 17.08
N GLN A 465 4.14 6.98 16.97
CA GLN A 465 5.23 6.84 17.93
C GLN A 465 6.55 6.62 17.20
N PHE A 466 7.50 7.53 17.43
CA PHE A 466 8.85 7.41 16.89
C PHE A 466 9.60 6.22 17.50
N CYS A 467 10.27 5.46 16.64
CA CYS A 467 11.13 4.37 17.07
C CYS A 467 12.48 4.87 17.63
N GLY A 468 12.79 6.17 17.51
CA GLY A 468 13.92 6.83 18.15
C GLY A 468 15.27 6.52 17.52
N GLY A 469 16.15 7.51 17.56
CA GLY A 469 17.36 7.55 16.74
C GLY A 469 17.09 8.38 15.48
N ASP A 470 17.55 7.93 14.32
CA ASP A 470 17.39 8.63 13.05
C ASP A 470 16.16 8.10 12.29
N ASP A 471 15.22 8.95 11.89
CA ASP A 471 14.01 8.50 11.19
C ASP A 471 14.14 8.42 9.65
N TYR A 472 15.31 8.78 9.09
CA TYR A 472 15.56 8.79 7.64
C TYR A 472 16.80 7.96 7.24
N ILE A 473 16.81 6.68 7.64
CA ILE A 473 17.93 5.76 7.38
C ILE A 473 17.79 5.14 5.99
N ASN A 474 18.74 5.46 5.10
CA ASN A 474 18.86 4.87 3.77
C ASN A 474 19.45 3.45 3.79
N LEU A 475 19.32 2.76 2.67
CA LEU A 475 19.90 1.43 2.44
C LEU A 475 20.95 1.44 1.33
N THR A 476 21.93 0.53 1.42
CA THR A 476 23.06 0.42 0.48
C THR A 476 22.76 -0.40 -0.78
N GLN A 477 21.70 -1.22 -0.75
CA GLN A 477 21.30 -2.14 -1.83
C GLN A 477 19.79 -2.04 -2.11
N GLY A 478 19.23 -0.84 -1.87
CA GLY A 478 17.81 -0.55 -1.90
C GLY A 478 16.96 -1.25 -0.84
N PHE A 479 15.74 -0.77 -0.59
CA PHE A 479 14.84 -1.30 0.45
C PHE A 479 14.43 -2.76 0.19
N SER A 480 14.26 -3.13 -1.08
CA SER A 480 13.93 -4.51 -1.48
C SER A 480 14.99 -5.52 -1.04
N SER A 481 16.23 -5.11 -0.73
CA SER A 481 17.23 -6.01 -0.13
C SER A 481 16.83 -6.51 1.27
N VAL A 482 16.11 -5.72 2.07
CA VAL A 482 15.58 -6.17 3.38
C VAL A 482 14.47 -7.20 3.20
N VAL A 483 13.59 -6.97 2.21
CA VAL A 483 12.55 -7.94 1.83
C VAL A 483 13.22 -9.27 1.43
N ASN A 484 14.27 -9.21 0.60
CA ASN A 484 15.03 -10.38 0.17
C ASN A 484 15.72 -11.08 1.35
N ALA A 485 16.35 -10.35 2.27
CA ALA A 485 17.00 -10.90 3.47
C ALA A 485 16.01 -11.55 4.44
N MET A 486 14.80 -11.01 4.58
CA MET A 486 13.72 -11.65 5.34
C MET A 486 13.22 -12.92 4.65
N ILE A 487 13.07 -12.88 3.32
CA ILE A 487 12.64 -14.03 2.53
C ILE A 487 13.65 -15.17 2.52
N GLN A 488 14.95 -14.88 2.53
CA GLN A 488 16.01 -15.91 2.64
C GLN A 488 15.96 -16.70 3.95
N GLN A 489 15.30 -16.18 5.00
CA GLN A 489 15.10 -16.88 6.27
C GLN A 489 13.83 -17.74 6.29
N ILE A 490 12.94 -17.55 5.31
CA ILE A 490 11.76 -18.37 5.09
C ILE A 490 12.15 -19.45 4.08
N PRO A 491 11.73 -20.72 4.26
CA PRO A 491 11.92 -21.72 3.21
C PRO A 491 11.37 -21.17 1.90
N GLN A 492 12.19 -21.06 0.85
CA GLN A 492 11.79 -20.42 -0.43
C GLN A 492 10.54 -21.06 -1.00
N GLU A 493 10.36 -22.33 -0.69
CA GLU A 493 9.19 -23.07 -1.05
C GLU A 493 7.91 -22.45 -0.47
N SER A 494 7.91 -21.98 0.78
CA SER A 494 6.75 -21.43 1.50
C SER A 494 6.31 -20.05 1.01
N ILE A 495 6.91 -19.53 -0.07
CA ILE A 495 6.52 -18.29 -0.74
C ILE A 495 6.43 -18.54 -2.25
N LYS A 496 5.43 -17.97 -2.92
CA LYS A 496 5.58 -17.53 -4.32
C LYS A 496 4.96 -16.16 -4.51
N LEU A 497 5.42 -15.61 -5.61
CA LEU A 497 5.19 -14.32 -6.18
C LEU A 497 4.49 -14.55 -7.52
N SER A 498 3.92 -13.49 -8.08
CA SER A 498 2.90 -13.55 -9.13
C SER A 498 1.64 -14.30 -8.68
N CYS A 499 1.45 -14.44 -7.36
CA CYS A 499 0.45 -15.18 -6.58
C CYS A 499 -0.73 -14.34 -6.03
N PRO A 500 -1.57 -13.71 -6.85
CA PRO A 500 -2.85 -13.21 -6.37
C PRO A 500 -3.75 -14.41 -6.11
N VAL A 501 -4.19 -14.52 -4.85
CA VAL A 501 -4.78 -15.73 -4.27
C VAL A 501 -6.01 -16.19 -5.02
N LYS A 502 -5.91 -17.44 -5.51
CA LYS A 502 -7.02 -18.09 -6.19
C LYS A 502 -8.13 -18.55 -5.24
N GLN A 503 -7.70 -19.16 -4.12
CA GLN A 503 -8.39 -20.26 -3.42
C GLN A 503 -7.59 -20.79 -2.17
N ILE A 504 -8.27 -21.35 -1.14
CA ILE A 504 -7.77 -22.00 0.13
C ILE A 504 -8.85 -23.02 0.61
N VAL A 505 -8.66 -24.25 1.15
CA VAL A 505 -9.73 -25.31 1.34
C VAL A 505 -10.19 -25.62 2.81
N TRP A 506 -11.49 -25.96 3.08
CA TRP A 506 -12.02 -26.17 4.47
C TRP A 506 -13.17 -27.17 4.74
N GLU A 507 -14.30 -27.22 4.01
CA GLU A 507 -15.31 -28.31 4.17
C GLU A 507 -15.91 -28.78 2.84
N GLY A 508 -16.63 -29.90 2.92
CA GLY A 508 -16.94 -30.79 1.82
C GLY A 508 -16.09 -32.06 1.90
N LEU A 509 -16.57 -33.15 1.31
CA LEU A 509 -15.81 -34.38 1.19
C LEU A 509 -14.77 -34.21 0.08
N TYR A 510 -13.61 -33.64 0.42
CA TYR A 510 -12.61 -33.30 -0.60
C TYR A 510 -12.05 -34.58 -1.21
N THR A 511 -12.09 -34.68 -2.54
CA THR A 511 -11.51 -35.80 -3.29
C THR A 511 -10.47 -35.31 -4.28
N CYS A 512 -9.30 -35.95 -4.28
CA CYS A 512 -8.24 -35.77 -5.26
C CYS A 512 -8.05 -37.10 -5.98
N ASN A 513 -8.03 -37.11 -7.31
CA ASN A 513 -7.96 -38.32 -8.13
C ASN A 513 -8.99 -39.42 -7.76
N GLY A 514 -10.16 -39.02 -7.24
CA GLY A 514 -11.20 -39.93 -6.77
C GLY A 514 -10.99 -40.51 -5.36
N GLN A 515 -9.87 -40.23 -4.69
CA GLN A 515 -9.63 -40.60 -3.29
C GLN A 515 -10.06 -39.47 -2.33
N VAL A 516 -10.68 -39.83 -1.20
CA VAL A 516 -11.06 -38.87 -0.16
C VAL A 516 -9.82 -38.42 0.62
N VAL A 517 -9.52 -37.12 0.56
CA VAL A 517 -8.36 -36.49 1.21
C VAL A 517 -8.74 -35.63 2.42
N TYR A 518 -10.02 -35.27 2.55
CA TYR A 518 -10.60 -34.67 3.77
C TYR A 518 -12.04 -35.16 3.97
N LYS A 519 -12.38 -35.54 5.20
CA LYS A 519 -13.74 -35.94 5.62
C LYS A 519 -14.00 -35.41 7.04
N PRO A 520 -15.11 -34.69 7.28
CA PRO A 520 -15.50 -34.26 8.64
C PRO A 520 -15.77 -35.44 9.59
N ASN A 521 -15.64 -35.20 10.90
CA ASN A 521 -15.95 -36.21 11.93
C ASN A 521 -17.46 -36.51 11.97
N GLU A 522 -17.83 -37.79 12.15
CA GLU A 522 -19.22 -38.25 11.98
C GLU A 522 -20.19 -37.82 13.10
N ASN A 523 -19.71 -37.20 14.17
CA ASN A 523 -20.50 -36.83 15.36
C ASN A 523 -21.50 -35.68 15.11
N ASP A 524 -21.36 -34.89 14.04
CA ASP A 524 -22.28 -33.78 13.71
C ASP A 524 -23.49 -34.20 12.85
N SER A 525 -23.64 -35.51 12.58
CA SER A 525 -24.68 -36.05 11.68
C SER A 525 -26.12 -36.00 12.22
N HIS A 526 -26.34 -35.64 13.49
CA HIS A 526 -27.67 -35.57 14.12
C HIS A 526 -28.38 -34.21 13.97
N LYS A 527 -28.68 -33.77 12.73
CA LYS A 527 -29.65 -32.67 12.50
C LYS A 527 -30.33 -32.60 11.11
N LEU A 528 -30.25 -33.64 10.29
CA LEU A 528 -30.83 -33.67 8.94
C LEU A 528 -32.08 -34.58 8.84
N THR A 529 -33.19 -34.14 9.44
CA THR A 529 -34.53 -34.68 9.15
C THR A 529 -35.57 -33.56 9.06
N ASN A 530 -35.70 -32.94 7.88
CA ASN A 530 -36.96 -32.46 7.30
C ASN A 530 -36.70 -31.70 5.98
N MET A 531 -36.80 -32.41 4.85
CA MET A 531 -37.13 -31.82 3.55
C MET A 531 -38.16 -32.70 2.83
N PRO A 532 -39.10 -32.14 2.04
CA PRO A 532 -40.16 -32.89 1.39
C PRO A 532 -39.67 -33.71 0.18
N ASN A 533 -40.56 -34.57 -0.31
CA ASN A 533 -40.25 -35.69 -1.20
C ASN A 533 -39.73 -35.33 -2.61
N LYS A 534 -39.01 -36.31 -3.18
CA LYS A 534 -38.56 -36.38 -4.57
C LYS A 534 -39.73 -36.34 -5.58
N SER A 535 -39.86 -35.24 -6.31
CA SER A 535 -40.26 -35.22 -7.71
C SER A 535 -39.79 -33.91 -8.35
N ASP A 536 -39.51 -33.94 -9.65
CA ASP A 536 -39.16 -32.77 -10.48
C ASP A 536 -37.84 -32.06 -10.15
N LEU A 537 -36.74 -32.67 -10.59
CA LEU A 537 -35.71 -31.97 -11.36
C LEU A 537 -35.17 -32.95 -12.41
N LYS A 538 -35.47 -32.68 -13.69
CA LYS A 538 -34.93 -33.46 -14.82
C LYS A 538 -33.45 -33.15 -15.01
N SER A 539 -32.75 -34.15 -15.56
CA SER A 539 -31.35 -34.08 -15.93
C SER A 539 -31.00 -32.90 -16.82
N ASP A 540 -29.82 -32.35 -16.61
CA ASP A 540 -28.80 -32.43 -17.65
C ASP A 540 -27.44 -32.82 -17.05
N LYS A 541 -26.70 -33.65 -17.79
CA LYS A 541 -25.33 -34.07 -17.45
C LYS A 541 -24.37 -33.33 -18.36
N LEU A 542 -23.19 -32.97 -17.85
CA LEU A 542 -21.99 -33.07 -18.67
C LEU A 542 -20.92 -33.88 -17.93
N ILE A 543 -20.34 -34.85 -18.62
CA ILE A 543 -19.22 -35.67 -18.20
C ILE A 543 -18.07 -35.32 -19.15
N LEU A 544 -16.86 -35.10 -18.62
CA LEU A 544 -15.64 -35.14 -19.43
C LEU A 544 -14.62 -36.03 -18.74
N ASN A 545 -14.26 -37.13 -19.40
CA ASN A 545 -13.08 -37.92 -19.08
C ASN A 545 -11.84 -37.19 -19.60
N MET A 546 -10.77 -37.21 -18.81
CA MET A 546 -9.43 -36.91 -19.30
C MET A 546 -8.94 -38.10 -20.13
N ALA A 547 -8.42 -37.84 -21.32
CA ALA A 547 -7.62 -38.80 -22.08
C ALA A 547 -6.16 -38.35 -22.03
N ASP A 548 -5.26 -39.24 -21.64
CA ASP A 548 -3.83 -38.90 -21.49
C ASP A 548 -3.18 -38.58 -22.84
N GLY A 549 -2.65 -37.36 -22.94
CA GLY A 549 -1.96 -36.84 -24.12
C GLY A 549 -0.52 -37.30 -24.21
N SER A 550 -0.30 -38.58 -24.52
CA SER A 550 1.00 -39.11 -24.91
C SER A 550 0.93 -40.08 -26.10
N ASP A 551 0.75 -39.56 -27.31
CA ASP A 551 1.66 -39.90 -28.41
C ASP A 551 1.59 -38.89 -29.57
N THR A 552 2.62 -38.97 -30.40
CA THR A 552 2.86 -38.28 -31.66
C THR A 552 2.18 -38.96 -32.85
N SER A 553 1.68 -38.20 -33.83
CA SER A 553 1.78 -38.45 -35.29
C SER A 553 0.84 -37.55 -36.12
N SER A 554 1.00 -37.61 -37.45
CA SER A 554 0.60 -36.59 -38.43
C SER A 554 -0.75 -36.81 -39.15
N ASP A 555 -1.15 -35.77 -39.88
CA ASP A 555 -2.05 -35.76 -41.06
C ASP A 555 -3.55 -36.11 -40.92
N LYS A 556 -4.42 -35.10 -41.10
CA LYS A 556 -5.20 -34.92 -42.37
C LYS A 556 -6.19 -33.73 -42.39
N LEU A 557 -5.92 -32.82 -43.34
CA LEU A 557 -6.83 -32.03 -44.19
C LEU A 557 -8.31 -32.51 -44.35
N ILE A 558 -9.28 -31.57 -44.36
CA ILE A 558 -10.22 -31.25 -45.50
C ILE A 558 -11.37 -30.23 -45.13
N HIS A 559 -11.61 -29.28 -46.05
CA HIS A 559 -12.73 -28.34 -46.37
C HIS A 559 -14.06 -28.31 -45.56
N MET A 560 -14.60 -27.13 -45.16
CA MET A 560 -15.43 -26.07 -45.85
C MET A 560 -16.92 -26.39 -46.16
N VAL A 561 -17.82 -25.43 -45.87
CA VAL A 561 -18.82 -24.74 -46.77
C VAL A 561 -20.11 -24.26 -46.04
N ASP A 562 -20.44 -22.97 -46.26
CA ASP A 562 -21.69 -22.14 -46.19
C ASP A 562 -23.00 -22.48 -45.43
N GLY A 563 -23.73 -21.40 -45.07
CA GLY A 563 -25.20 -21.40 -44.93
C GLY A 563 -25.88 -20.22 -44.20
N SER A 564 -26.11 -19.10 -44.90
CA SER A 564 -27.17 -18.04 -44.78
C SER A 564 -28.42 -18.29 -43.88
N ASP A 565 -29.19 -17.32 -43.33
CA ASP A 565 -29.41 -15.89 -43.71
C ASP A 565 -30.23 -15.03 -42.68
N ILE A 566 -30.21 -13.69 -42.85
CA ILE A 566 -31.28 -12.66 -42.54
C ILE A 566 -31.91 -12.60 -41.11
N SER A 567 -31.82 -11.48 -40.36
CA SER A 567 -32.64 -10.26 -40.57
C SER A 567 -32.12 -8.99 -39.82
N SER A 568 -32.75 -7.84 -40.08
CA SER A 568 -32.12 -6.50 -40.08
C SER A 568 -32.76 -5.40 -39.21
N ASN A 569 -31.99 -4.32 -38.95
CA ASN A 569 -32.36 -2.96 -38.48
C ASN A 569 -32.63 -2.81 -36.96
N LYS A 570 -32.27 -1.70 -36.29
CA LYS A 570 -31.95 -0.33 -36.75
C LYS A 570 -30.70 0.29 -36.08
N LEU A 571 -30.07 1.24 -36.79
CA LEU A 571 -29.21 2.29 -36.22
C LEU A 571 -30.04 3.40 -35.55
N ILE A 572 -29.43 4.15 -34.62
CA ILE A 572 -29.43 5.62 -34.56
C ILE A 572 -28.21 6.07 -33.71
N ASN A 573 -27.58 7.17 -34.12
CA ASN A 573 -26.40 7.79 -33.51
C ASN A 573 -26.78 9.05 -32.70
N MET A 574 -25.76 9.66 -32.06
CA MET A 574 -25.71 11.00 -31.46
C MET A 574 -26.36 11.15 -30.07
N ALA A 575 -25.91 12.04 -29.19
CA ALA A 575 -24.64 12.72 -28.88
C ALA A 575 -25.01 13.90 -27.94
N ASP A 576 -24.18 14.12 -26.93
CA ASP A 576 -23.90 15.39 -26.23
C ASP A 576 -24.96 16.25 -25.51
N GLU A 577 -24.39 16.97 -24.52
CA GLU A 577 -24.79 18.23 -23.89
C GLU A 577 -25.97 18.34 -22.88
N THR A 578 -25.57 18.59 -21.62
CA THR A 578 -26.04 19.64 -20.69
C THR A 578 -27.41 20.30 -20.89
N ASP A 579 -28.22 20.42 -19.82
CA ASP A 579 -28.26 21.67 -19.01
C ASP A 579 -29.02 21.49 -17.66
N ILE A 580 -29.05 22.58 -16.88
CA ILE A 580 -29.41 22.75 -15.47
C ILE A 580 -30.92 23.08 -15.27
N SER A 581 -31.52 22.65 -14.14
CA SER A 581 -32.23 23.52 -13.16
C SER A 581 -33.46 22.89 -12.46
N LYS A 582 -33.57 23.22 -11.16
CA LYS A 582 -34.76 23.17 -10.26
C LYS A 582 -35.28 21.78 -9.85
N ASP A 583 -35.78 21.59 -8.63
CA ASP A 583 -36.10 22.54 -7.54
C ASP A 583 -35.11 22.52 -6.35
#